data_AF-A0A3C0GHD0-F1
#
_entry.id   AF-A0A3C0GHD0-F1
#
_cell.length_a   1.000
_cell.length_b   1.000
_cell.length_c   1.000
_cell.angle_alpha   90.00
_cell.angle_beta   90.00
_cell.angle_gamma   90.00
#
_symmetry.space_group_name_H-M   'P 1'
#
loop_
_entity.id
_entity.type
_entity.pdbx_description
1 polymer ?
#
loop_
_entity_poly.entity_id
_entity_poly.type
_entity_poly.pdbx_seq_one_letter_code
_entity_poly.pdbx_strand_id
1 'polypeptide(L)'
;LKKVKATSNITFVQDTVVGISETEDLVAVKAVNNTYTGKYIFNSLFDYKMATQQTKYPVLQQHFIGWVIKVNKPIFNTKEVTYMDFSIPQKGNTRFMYVLPYSNDTALIEYTLF
;
A
#
# COMPACT_ATOMS: atom_id res chain seq x y z
N LEU A 1 -2.91 -5.22 14.81
CA LEU A 1 -4.21 -5.95 14.81
C LEU A 1 -4.67 -6.48 16.17
N LYS A 2 -3.81 -7.08 17.02
CA LYS A 2 -4.23 -7.64 18.34
C LYS A 2 -5.09 -6.69 19.19
N LYS A 3 -4.69 -5.42 19.33
CA LYS A 3 -5.46 -4.41 20.09
C LYS A 3 -6.85 -4.13 19.49
N VAL A 4 -6.94 -4.03 18.16
CA VAL A 4 -8.20 -3.74 17.45
C VAL A 4 -9.16 -4.93 17.52
N LYS A 5 -8.64 -6.16 17.42
CA LYS A 5 -9.43 -7.39 17.55
C LYS A 5 -10.01 -7.61 18.94
N ALA A 6 -9.44 -6.97 19.96
CA ALA A 6 -9.92 -7.08 21.35
C ALA A 6 -11.03 -6.07 21.68
N THR A 7 -11.34 -5.13 20.78
CA THR A 7 -12.38 -4.12 21.00
C THR A 7 -13.76 -4.68 20.68
N SER A 8 -14.70 -4.61 21.63
CA SER A 8 -16.08 -5.12 21.47
C SER A 8 -16.88 -4.43 20.36
N ASN A 9 -16.55 -3.18 20.02
CA ASN A 9 -17.30 -2.38 19.05
C ASN A 9 -16.82 -2.58 17.60
N ILE A 10 -15.91 -3.53 17.37
CA ILE A 10 -15.35 -3.80 16.04
C ILE A 10 -15.61 -5.26 15.70
N THR A 11 -16.32 -5.48 14.60
CA THR A 11 -16.51 -6.82 14.03
C THR A 11 -15.63 -6.95 12.80
N PHE A 12 -14.83 -8.02 12.75
CA PHE A 12 -14.03 -8.35 11.57
C PHE A 12 -14.79 -9.34 10.70
N VAL A 13 -14.94 -9.00 9.43
CA VAL A 13 -15.60 -9.82 8.44
C VAL A 13 -14.64 -10.02 7.27
N GLN A 14 -14.49 -11.27 6.84
CA GLN A 14 -13.79 -11.59 5.60
C GLN A 14 -14.82 -11.86 4.51
N ASP A 15 -14.97 -10.91 3.59
CA ASP A 15 -15.88 -10.99 2.46
C ASP A 15 -15.34 -10.11 1.31
N THR A 16 -15.82 -10.32 0.09
CA THR A 16 -15.42 -9.53 -1.07
C THR A 16 -16.49 -8.52 -1.39
N VAL A 17 -16.16 -7.23 -1.33
CA VAL A 17 -17.08 -6.15 -1.73
C VAL A 17 -17.26 -6.18 -3.25
N VAL A 18 -18.51 -6.21 -3.69
CA VAL A 18 -18.88 -6.21 -5.13
C VAL A 18 -19.61 -4.94 -5.53
N GLY A 19 -20.11 -4.16 -4.58
CA GLY A 19 -20.78 -2.89 -4.86
C GLY A 19 -21.08 -2.10 -3.61
N ILE A 20 -21.22 -0.80 -3.79
CA ILE A 20 -21.63 0.15 -2.76
C ILE A 20 -22.77 0.98 -3.36
N SER A 21 -23.85 1.16 -2.60
CA SER A 21 -24.99 1.98 -2.99
C SER A 21 -25.43 2.83 -1.81
N GLU A 22 -25.86 4.06 -2.08
CA GLU A 22 -26.27 5.03 -1.07
C GLU A 22 -27.73 5.42 -1.27
N THR A 23 -28.42 5.64 -0.15
CA THR A 23 -29.77 6.22 -0.04
C THR A 23 -29.66 7.44 0.86
N GLU A 24 -30.72 8.25 0.99
CA GLU A 24 -30.70 9.46 1.83
C GLU A 24 -30.29 9.19 3.30
N ASP A 25 -30.66 8.03 3.85
CA ASP A 25 -30.45 7.73 5.28
C ASP A 25 -29.33 6.71 5.57
N LEU A 26 -28.93 5.91 4.57
CA LEU A 26 -28.08 4.74 4.75
C LEU A 26 -27.23 4.44 3.52
N VAL A 27 -26.07 3.86 3.77
CA VAL A 27 -25.19 3.27 2.76
C VAL A 27 -25.20 1.75 2.92
N ALA A 28 -25.32 1.04 1.80
CA ALA A 28 -25.26 -0.40 1.71
C ALA A 28 -23.97 -0.84 1.00
N VAL A 29 -23.23 -1.75 1.64
CA VAL A 29 -22.07 -2.46 1.08
C VAL A 29 -22.53 -3.85 0.70
N LYS A 30 -22.66 -4.11 -0.59
CA LYS A 30 -22.93 -5.43 -1.13
C LYS A 30 -21.62 -6.20 -1.22
N ALA A 31 -21.53 -7.30 -0.51
CA ALA A 31 -20.45 -8.27 -0.64
C ALA A 31 -20.95 -9.55 -1.33
N VAL A 32 -20.06 -10.49 -1.60
CA VAL A 32 -20.41 -11.76 -2.27
C VAL A 32 -21.41 -12.56 -1.44
N ASN A 33 -21.19 -12.64 -0.13
CA ASN A 33 -21.98 -13.52 0.74
C ASN A 33 -23.08 -12.78 1.51
N ASN A 34 -22.93 -11.47 1.72
CA ASN A 34 -23.82 -10.68 2.58
C ASN A 34 -23.96 -9.22 2.10
N THR A 35 -24.94 -8.52 2.66
CA THR A 35 -25.07 -7.06 2.53
C THR A 35 -24.97 -6.44 3.91
N TYR A 36 -24.13 -5.42 4.05
CA TYR A 36 -23.95 -4.67 5.29
C TYR A 36 -24.50 -3.25 5.10
N THR A 37 -25.17 -2.70 6.11
CA THR A 37 -25.72 -1.34 6.05
C THR A 37 -25.21 -0.50 7.22
N GLY A 38 -25.09 0.80 6.99
CA GLY A 38 -24.67 1.75 8.01
C GLY A 38 -24.93 3.18 7.57
N LYS A 39 -24.89 4.13 8.52
CA LYS A 39 -25.05 5.56 8.21
C LYS A 39 -23.84 6.16 7.52
N TYR A 40 -22.66 5.59 7.76
CA TYR A 40 -21.39 6.06 7.21
C TYR A 40 -20.55 4.88 6.76
N ILE A 41 -19.78 5.08 5.70
CA ILE A 41 -18.74 4.15 5.26
C ILE A 41 -17.42 4.88 5.13
N PHE A 42 -16.33 4.20 5.46
CA PHE A 42 -14.99 4.61 5.10
C PHE A 42 -14.47 3.59 4.10
N ASN A 43 -14.36 4.01 2.83
CA ASN A 43 -13.96 3.13 1.74
C ASN A 43 -12.50 3.40 1.35
N SER A 44 -11.66 2.36 1.44
CA SER A 44 -10.26 2.39 0.98
C SER A 44 -10.04 1.57 -0.30
N LEU A 45 -11.10 1.14 -0.99
CA LEU A 45 -11.01 0.47 -2.27
C LEU A 45 -10.57 1.45 -3.36
N PHE A 46 -9.53 1.07 -4.11
CA PHE A 46 -9.02 1.87 -5.21
C PHE A 46 -9.75 1.52 -6.52
N ASP A 47 -10.26 2.52 -7.23
CA ASP A 47 -10.78 2.37 -8.59
C ASP A 47 -9.81 2.99 -9.58
N TYR A 48 -9.25 2.17 -10.47
CA TYR A 48 -8.34 2.63 -11.53
C TYR A 48 -8.95 3.71 -12.43
N LYS A 49 -10.28 3.74 -12.58
CA LYS A 49 -10.97 4.80 -13.31
C LYS A 49 -10.71 6.19 -12.72
N MET A 50 -10.49 6.29 -11.41
CA MET A 50 -10.14 7.56 -10.77
C MET A 50 -8.83 8.14 -11.31
N ALA A 51 -7.87 7.29 -11.67
CA ALA A 51 -6.61 7.70 -12.28
C ALA A 51 -6.74 7.86 -13.80
N THR A 52 -7.43 6.93 -14.48
CA THR A 52 -7.44 6.85 -15.95
C THR A 52 -8.51 7.70 -16.65
N GLN A 53 -9.59 8.09 -15.97
CA GLN A 53 -10.69 8.87 -16.58
C GLN A 53 -10.62 10.38 -16.29
N GLN A 54 -9.68 10.80 -15.44
CA GLN A 54 -9.43 12.22 -15.21
C GLN A 54 -8.37 12.75 -16.18
N THR A 55 -8.44 14.03 -16.52
CA THR A 55 -7.50 14.72 -17.43
C THR A 55 -6.79 15.91 -16.77
N LYS A 56 -7.05 16.16 -15.49
CA LYS A 56 -6.57 17.34 -14.77
C LYS A 56 -5.10 17.23 -14.36
N TYR A 57 -4.65 16.02 -14.01
CA TYR A 57 -3.31 15.77 -13.49
C TYR A 57 -2.64 14.61 -14.25
N PRO A 58 -1.31 14.65 -14.45
CA PRO A 58 -0.59 13.49 -14.97
C PRO A 58 -0.70 12.31 -13.99
N VAL A 59 -0.87 11.11 -14.51
CA VAL A 59 -0.84 9.87 -13.72
C VAL A 59 0.60 9.43 -13.56
N LEU A 60 1.09 9.37 -12.32
CA LEU A 60 2.42 8.84 -12.01
C LEU A 60 2.33 7.34 -11.74
N GLN A 61 2.90 6.54 -12.63
CA GLN A 61 2.96 5.08 -12.48
C GLN A 61 4.25 4.66 -11.81
N GLN A 62 4.19 4.46 -10.50
CA GLN A 62 5.35 4.05 -9.72
C GLN A 62 5.49 2.53 -9.72
N HIS A 63 6.65 2.04 -10.16
CA HIS A 63 7.01 0.64 -10.18
C HIS A 63 8.02 0.37 -9.06
N PHE A 64 7.79 -0.70 -8.29
CA PHE A 64 8.67 -1.15 -7.22
C PHE A 64 9.12 -2.57 -7.50
N ILE A 65 10.42 -2.82 -7.39
CA ILE A 65 11.00 -4.17 -7.48
C ILE A 65 11.97 -4.33 -6.32
N GLY A 66 11.63 -5.21 -5.39
CA GLY A 66 12.37 -5.41 -4.14
C GLY A 66 12.94 -6.81 -4.00
N TRP A 67 14.10 -6.89 -3.34
CA TRP A 67 14.73 -8.14 -2.92
C TRP A 67 15.13 -8.05 -1.46
N VAL A 68 14.75 -9.05 -0.68
CA VAL A 68 15.35 -9.25 0.64
C VAL A 68 16.63 -10.04 0.44
N ILE A 69 17.77 -9.44 0.81
CA ILE A 69 19.08 -10.07 0.69
C ILE A 69 19.66 -10.36 2.07
N LYS A 70 20.46 -11.42 2.14
CA LYS A 70 21.31 -11.75 3.29
C LYS A 70 22.76 -11.76 2.86
N VAL A 71 23.62 -11.14 3.64
CA VAL A 71 25.06 -11.02 3.35
C VAL A 71 25.89 -11.73 4.42
N ASN A 72 27.09 -12.17 4.06
CA ASN A 72 27.96 -12.92 4.99
C ASN A 72 28.66 -12.05 6.04
N LYS A 73 28.66 -10.73 5.87
CA LYS A 73 29.28 -9.76 6.78
C LYS A 73 28.24 -8.76 7.28
N PRO A 74 28.29 -8.32 8.55
CA PRO A 74 27.31 -7.41 9.12
C PRO A 74 27.55 -5.96 8.65
N ILE A 75 27.14 -5.64 7.42
CA ILE A 75 27.40 -4.34 6.78
C ILE A 75 26.26 -3.33 6.95
N PHE A 76 25.08 -3.76 7.40
CA PHE A 76 23.93 -2.87 7.54
C PHE A 76 23.86 -2.24 8.93
N ASN A 77 23.58 -0.94 8.99
CA ASN A 77 23.25 -0.23 10.22
C ASN A 77 21.74 -0.29 10.47
N THR A 78 21.29 -1.08 11.45
CA THR A 78 19.85 -1.26 11.74
C THR A 78 19.13 -0.01 12.26
N LYS A 79 19.87 1.05 12.58
CA LYS A 79 19.32 2.35 13.00
C LYS A 79 19.22 3.34 11.84
N GLU A 80 19.61 2.94 10.64
CA GLU A 80 19.68 3.80 9.47
C GLU A 80 18.94 3.15 8.30
N VAL A 81 18.23 3.98 7.56
CA VAL A 81 17.50 3.60 6.35
C VAL A 81 17.92 4.56 5.26
N THR A 82 18.20 4.02 4.07
CA THR A 82 18.48 4.87 2.91
C THR A 82 17.18 5.06 2.15
N TYR A 83 16.67 6.29 2.16
CA TYR A 83 15.51 6.68 1.39
C TYR A 83 15.92 7.42 0.11
N MET A 84 15.30 7.03 -1.01
CA MET A 84 15.43 7.73 -2.28
C MET A 84 16.89 7.96 -2.68
N ASP A 85 17.69 6.89 -2.71
CA ASP A 85 19.06 6.97 -3.22
C ASP A 85 19.05 7.15 -4.74
N PHE A 86 19.27 8.39 -5.18
CA PHE A 86 19.33 8.79 -6.59
C PHE A 86 20.70 8.57 -7.24
N SER A 87 21.68 8.00 -6.52
CA SER A 87 23.05 7.80 -7.05
C SER A 87 23.12 6.80 -8.23
N ILE A 88 22.03 6.07 -8.49
CA ILE A 88 21.93 5.15 -9.62
C ILE A 88 21.74 5.89 -10.96
N PRO A 89 22.15 5.29 -12.10
CA PRO A 89 21.93 5.89 -13.42
C PRO A 89 20.45 6.12 -13.74
N GLN A 90 20.06 7.37 -13.95
CA GLN A 90 18.66 7.79 -14.16
C GLN A 90 18.09 7.44 -15.54
N LYS A 91 18.94 7.38 -16.59
CA LYS A 91 18.57 6.99 -17.96
C LYS A 91 17.24 7.60 -18.47
N GLY A 92 17.04 8.90 -18.23
CA GLY A 92 15.87 9.65 -18.71
C GLY A 92 14.59 9.51 -17.86
N ASN A 93 14.61 8.74 -16.77
CA ASN A 93 13.47 8.58 -15.85
C ASN A 93 13.89 8.94 -14.42
N THR A 94 12.93 9.09 -13.52
CA THR A 94 13.22 9.21 -12.08
C THR A 94 13.37 7.83 -11.47
N ARG A 95 14.56 7.53 -10.96
CA ARG A 95 14.93 6.22 -10.41
C ARG A 95 15.63 6.39 -9.08
N PHE A 96 15.29 5.56 -8.11
CA PHE A 96 16.03 5.53 -6.86
C PHE A 96 15.97 4.17 -6.19
N MET A 97 16.87 3.95 -5.23
CA MET A 97 16.85 2.76 -4.38
C MET A 97 16.34 3.10 -2.97
N TYR A 98 15.71 2.11 -2.34
CA TYR A 98 15.61 2.03 -0.89
C TYR A 98 16.54 0.93 -0.36
N VAL A 99 17.12 1.19 0.82
CA VAL A 99 17.81 0.18 1.63
C VAL A 99 17.17 0.20 3.01
N LEU A 100 16.45 -0.87 3.33
CA LEU A 100 15.76 -1.03 4.62
C LEU A 100 16.32 -2.23 5.39
N PRO A 101 17.26 -2.01 6.31
CA PRO A 101 17.82 -3.07 7.15
C PRO A 101 16.79 -3.70 8.09
N TYR A 102 16.79 -5.03 8.17
CA TYR A 102 16.06 -5.79 9.19
C TYR A 102 16.99 -6.25 10.32
N SER A 103 18.23 -6.55 9.98
CA SER A 103 19.33 -6.90 10.88
C SER A 103 20.63 -6.30 10.32
N ASN A 104 21.76 -6.55 10.99
CA ASN A 104 23.05 -6.11 10.49
C ASN A 104 23.52 -6.87 9.23
N ASP A 105 22.90 -8.01 8.91
CA ASP A 105 23.25 -8.89 7.79
C ASP A 105 22.10 -9.11 6.79
N THR A 106 20.91 -8.55 7.03
CA THR A 106 19.72 -8.73 6.19
C THR A 106 19.02 -7.40 5.94
N ALA A 107 18.68 -7.11 4.68
CA ALA A 107 17.96 -5.89 4.30
C ALA A 107 17.06 -6.12 3.08
N LEU A 108 16.00 -5.32 2.97
CA LEU A 108 15.30 -5.09 1.70
C LEU A 108 16.08 -4.06 0.88
N ILE A 109 16.39 -4.42 -0.35
CA ILE A 109 16.89 -3.50 -1.38
C ILE A 109 15.80 -3.37 -2.43
N GLU A 110 15.29 -2.15 -2.65
CA GLU A 110 14.14 -1.92 -3.52
C GLU A 110 14.44 -0.86 -4.56
N TYR A 111 14.34 -1.23 -5.83
CA TYR A 111 14.42 -0.33 -6.97
C TYR A 111 13.05 0.28 -7.25
N THR A 112 13.01 1.60 -7.35
CA THR A 112 11.81 2.36 -7.69
C THR A 112 12.01 3.12 -8.99
N LEU A 113 10.99 3.11 -9.85
CA LEU A 113 10.96 3.79 -11.14
C LEU A 113 9.61 4.50 -11.34
N PHE A 114 9.68 5.73 -11.84
CA PHE A 114 8.55 6.47 -12.42
C PHE A 114 8.63 6.48 -13.93
#